data_AF-A0A6L6EQK0-F1
#
_entry.id   AF-A0A6L6EQK0-F1
#
_cell.length_a   1.000
_cell.length_b   1.000
_cell.length_c   1.000
_cell.angle_alpha   90.00
_cell.angle_beta   90.00
_cell.angle_gamma   90.00
#
_symmetry.space_group_name_H-M   'P 1'
#
loop_
_entity.id
_entity.type
_entity.pdbx_description
1 polymer ?
#
loop_
_entity_poly.entity_id
_entity_poly.type
_entity_poly.pdbx_seq_one_letter_code
_entity_poly.pdbx_strand_id
1 'polypeptide(L)'
;MSMPITTCYRHSDRSAGVSCQRCSRPICPSCMTQAAVGFQCPECVRSGRKNSPVMRLRDLNGGRAVVTETLIGLNVLALIACLATGGSLGGGGGSLSQKGFLLGYGVDYTQVAPNRIQVQELGVAVGQWYRIITGGFLHSGVIHLAMNMLLLYLIGSQLESLLGRVRYLSLYLACLVAGSFGVLLVSPTTPTVGASGAVFGLMGAAVIAQRRAGIDVWRNGIGGLVLINVLLTFATPGISKGAHIAGLVGGVAIGALVLALDRAVKLPWVGTMVCGAITITMVAGCIWAANSYASPILGF
;
A
#
# COMPACT_ATOMS: atom_id res chain seq x y z
N MET A 1 46.71 0.15 -52.67
CA MET A 1 45.85 -0.81 -51.95
C MET A 1 44.54 -0.11 -51.60
N SER A 2 43.46 -0.40 -52.32
CA SER A 2 42.12 0.10 -52.02
C SER A 2 41.61 -0.61 -50.76
N MET A 3 41.35 0.14 -49.68
CA MET A 3 40.74 -0.45 -48.48
C MET A 3 39.36 -1.00 -48.83
N PRO A 4 38.99 -2.21 -48.37
CA PRO A 4 37.65 -2.74 -48.60
C PRO A 4 36.63 -1.81 -47.94
N ILE A 5 35.78 -1.18 -48.75
CA ILE A 5 34.69 -0.33 -48.25
C ILE A 5 33.74 -1.25 -47.49
N THR A 6 33.67 -1.06 -46.17
CA THR A 6 32.71 -1.79 -45.35
C THR A 6 31.32 -1.25 -45.69
N THR A 7 30.44 -2.13 -46.16
CA THR A 7 29.08 -1.75 -46.56
C THR A 7 28.09 -1.98 -45.42
N CYS A 8 26.97 -1.26 -45.45
CA CYS A 8 25.92 -1.42 -44.44
C CYS A 8 25.33 -2.82 -44.52
N TYR A 9 25.12 -3.47 -43.36
CA TYR A 9 24.53 -4.81 -43.31
C TYR A 9 23.14 -4.92 -43.97
N ARG A 10 22.43 -3.79 -44.16
CA ARG A 10 21.11 -3.71 -44.81
C ARG A 10 21.13 -3.15 -46.23
N HIS A 11 22.19 -2.44 -46.60
CA HIS A 11 22.29 -1.71 -47.87
C HIS A 11 23.70 -1.93 -48.44
N SER A 12 23.80 -2.82 -49.43
CA SER A 12 25.08 -3.18 -50.07
C SER A 12 25.66 -2.05 -50.91
N ASP A 13 24.83 -1.09 -51.31
CA ASP A 13 25.16 0.10 -52.11
C ASP A 13 25.71 1.27 -51.27
N ARG A 14 25.73 1.15 -49.94
CA ARG A 14 26.08 2.26 -49.03
C ARG A 14 27.28 1.92 -48.15
N SER A 15 28.22 2.86 -48.06
CA SER A 15 29.33 2.76 -47.10
C SER A 15 28.83 2.89 -45.66
N ALA A 16 29.36 2.04 -44.79
CA ALA A 16 29.14 2.09 -43.35
C ALA A 16 30.30 2.84 -42.68
N GLY A 17 29.98 3.93 -41.99
CA GLY A 17 30.95 4.75 -41.26
C GLY A 17 31.00 4.48 -39.75
N VAL A 18 30.05 3.71 -39.23
CA VAL A 18 29.95 3.38 -37.80
C VAL A 18 29.41 1.95 -37.61
N SER A 19 29.65 1.37 -36.44
CA SER A 19 29.15 0.04 -36.07
C SER A 19 28.15 0.12 -34.93
N CYS A 20 27.15 -0.78 -34.95
CA CYS A 20 26.18 -0.91 -33.87
C CYS A 20 26.88 -1.33 -32.57
N GLN A 21 26.70 -0.57 -31.48
CA GLN A 21 27.32 -0.88 -30.18
C GLN A 21 26.85 -2.20 -29.54
N ARG A 22 25.71 -2.75 -29.99
CA ARG A 22 25.11 -3.95 -29.40
C ARG A 22 25.46 -5.25 -30.13
N CYS A 23 25.57 -5.21 -31.45
CA CYS A 23 25.79 -6.39 -32.29
C CYS A 23 26.98 -6.24 -33.25
N SER A 24 27.70 -5.12 -33.18
CA SER A 24 28.89 -4.80 -33.97
C SER A 24 28.69 -4.77 -35.49
N ARG A 25 27.45 -4.85 -35.98
CA ARG A 25 27.15 -4.77 -37.42
C ARG A 25 27.44 -3.37 -37.97
N PRO A 26 28.03 -3.26 -39.18
CA PRO A 26 28.29 -1.97 -39.83
C PRO A 26 26.99 -1.33 -40.32
N ILE A 27 26.78 -0.04 -40.02
CA ILE A 27 25.55 0.70 -40.36
C ILE A 27 25.84 1.99 -41.14
N CYS A 28 24.99 2.30 -42.12
CA CYS A 28 25.00 3.58 -42.84
C CYS A 28 24.26 4.68 -42.06
N PRO A 29 24.46 5.98 -42.37
CA PRO A 29 23.81 7.10 -41.70
C PRO A 29 22.28 7.01 -41.65
N SER A 30 21.63 6.45 -42.69
CA SER A 30 20.17 6.28 -42.71
C SER A 30 19.65 5.14 -41.82
N CYS A 31 20.50 4.18 -41.45
CA CYS A 31 20.15 3.08 -40.54
C CYS A 31 20.61 3.36 -39.10
N MET A 32 21.33 4.44 -38.89
CA MET A 32 21.86 4.84 -37.58
C MET A 32 20.72 5.34 -36.68
N THR A 33 20.55 4.72 -35.52
CA THR A 33 19.66 5.23 -34.46
C THR A 33 20.51 5.70 -33.29
N GLN A 34 20.29 6.94 -32.85
CA GLN A 34 20.99 7.51 -31.70
C GLN A 34 20.59 6.76 -30.42
N ALA A 35 21.58 6.38 -29.62
CA ALA A 35 21.41 5.74 -28.32
C ALA A 35 22.11 6.57 -27.23
N ALA A 36 21.88 6.21 -25.95
CA ALA A 36 22.54 6.87 -24.81
C ALA A 36 24.07 6.80 -24.89
N VAL A 37 24.61 5.75 -25.52
CA VAL A 37 26.03 5.61 -25.83
C VAL A 37 26.16 5.14 -27.29
N GLY A 38 26.68 6.01 -28.15
CA GLY A 38 26.94 5.72 -29.57
C GLY A 38 25.67 5.49 -30.39
N PHE A 39 25.73 4.48 -31.27
CA PHE A 39 24.69 4.22 -32.27
C PHE A 39 24.28 2.76 -32.28
N GLN A 40 23.00 2.51 -32.55
CA GLN A 40 22.42 1.17 -32.64
C GLN A 40 21.74 0.96 -33.99
N CYS A 41 21.73 -0.30 -34.46
CA CYS A 41 21.02 -0.68 -35.67
C CYS A 41 19.50 -0.85 -35.42
N PRO A 42 18.66 -0.75 -36.46
CA PRO A 42 17.20 -0.83 -36.33
C PRO A 42 16.72 -2.15 -35.71
N GLU A 43 17.37 -3.30 -35.96
CA GLU A 43 16.97 -4.57 -35.33
C GLU A 43 17.30 -4.60 -33.83
N CYS A 44 18.45 -4.04 -33.43
CA CYS A 44 18.83 -3.93 -32.01
C CYS A 44 17.89 -2.98 -31.25
N VAL A 45 17.42 -1.92 -31.89
CA VAL A 45 16.43 -0.99 -31.32
C VAL A 45 15.05 -1.64 -31.29
N ARG A 46 14.64 -2.36 -32.34
CA ARG A 46 13.33 -3.05 -32.40
C ARG A 46 13.26 -4.22 -31.42
N SER A 47 14.33 -4.99 -31.27
CA SER A 47 14.45 -6.03 -30.24
C SER A 47 14.54 -5.42 -28.83
N GLY A 48 15.24 -4.29 -28.69
CA GLY A 48 15.22 -3.46 -27.48
C GLY A 48 13.80 -3.06 -27.10
N ARG A 49 13.03 -2.43 -28.00
CA ARG A 49 11.64 -2.02 -27.76
C ARG A 49 10.69 -3.19 -27.47
N LYS A 50 10.91 -4.36 -28.08
CA LYS A 50 10.14 -5.58 -27.77
C LYS A 50 10.45 -6.13 -26.38
N ASN A 51 11.68 -5.98 -25.92
CA ASN A 51 12.14 -6.43 -24.60
C ASN A 51 12.13 -5.33 -23.53
N SER A 52 11.86 -4.08 -23.91
CA SER A 52 11.55 -3.01 -22.98
C SER A 52 10.18 -3.32 -22.40
N PRO A 53 10.06 -3.57 -21.09
CA PRO A 53 8.78 -3.82 -20.46
C PRO A 53 8.06 -2.48 -20.42
N VAL A 54 7.42 -2.09 -21.52
CA VAL A 54 6.30 -1.15 -21.43
C VAL A 54 5.20 -1.95 -20.77
N MET A 55 5.24 -1.97 -19.44
CA MET A 55 4.27 -2.65 -18.60
C MET A 55 2.91 -2.07 -18.95
N ARG A 56 2.11 -2.81 -19.73
CA ARG A 56 0.75 -2.39 -20.05
C ARG A 56 -0.07 -2.54 -18.77
N LEU A 57 -0.99 -1.62 -18.52
CA LEU A 57 -1.91 -1.67 -17.37
C LEU A 57 -2.65 -3.02 -17.25
N ARG A 58 -2.81 -3.73 -18.37
CA ARG A 58 -3.44 -5.05 -18.46
C ARG A 58 -2.53 -6.22 -18.06
N ASP A 59 -1.20 -6.05 -18.11
CA ASP A 59 -0.22 -7.07 -17.72
C ASP A 59 0.12 -7.03 -16.21
N LEU A 60 -0.26 -5.96 -15.51
CA LEU A 60 -0.38 -5.92 -14.04
C LEU A 60 -1.58 -6.73 -13.53
N ASN A 61 -2.51 -7.07 -14.42
CA ASN A 61 -3.78 -7.74 -14.14
C ASN A 61 -3.63 -9.28 -14.23
N GLY A 62 -2.53 -9.80 -13.66
CA GLY A 62 -2.24 -11.23 -13.54
C GLY A 62 -3.26 -11.93 -12.63
N GLY A 63 -4.45 -12.20 -13.17
CA GLY A 63 -5.62 -12.69 -12.45
C GLY A 63 -6.45 -11.55 -11.85
N ARG A 64 -7.77 -11.74 -11.76
CA ARG A 64 -8.65 -10.85 -10.97
C ARG A 64 -8.11 -10.79 -9.53
N ALA A 65 -7.77 -9.60 -9.06
CA ALA A 65 -7.36 -9.36 -7.68
C ALA A 65 -8.60 -9.31 -6.78
N VAL A 66 -9.26 -10.48 -6.66
CA VAL A 66 -10.60 -10.61 -6.07
C VAL A 66 -10.65 -10.05 -4.65
N VAL A 67 -9.64 -10.32 -3.81
CA VAL A 67 -9.62 -9.82 -2.44
C VAL A 67 -9.43 -8.32 -2.43
N THR A 68 -8.50 -7.79 -3.23
CA THR A 68 -8.24 -6.36 -3.35
C THR A 68 -9.48 -5.61 -3.85
N GLU A 69 -10.13 -6.10 -4.90
CA GLU A 69 -11.37 -5.55 -5.45
C GLU A 69 -12.52 -5.62 -4.44
N THR A 70 -12.62 -6.72 -3.69
CA THR A 70 -13.62 -6.88 -2.63
C THR A 70 -13.39 -5.87 -1.51
N LEU A 71 -12.15 -5.71 -1.04
CA LEU A 71 -11.79 -4.71 -0.03
C LEU A 71 -12.13 -3.30 -0.52
N ILE A 72 -11.83 -2.98 -1.78
CA ILE A 72 -12.21 -1.69 -2.38
C ILE A 72 -13.72 -1.51 -2.37
N GLY A 73 -14.47 -2.53 -2.82
CA GLY A 73 -15.94 -2.51 -2.80
C GLY A 73 -16.52 -2.29 -1.40
N LEU A 74 -15.97 -2.95 -0.38
CA LEU A 74 -16.39 -2.78 1.03
C LEU A 74 -16.13 -1.36 1.54
N ASN A 75 -14.99 -0.76 1.20
CA ASN A 75 -14.68 0.62 1.57
C ASN A 75 -15.60 1.64 0.87
N VAL A 76 -15.92 1.41 -0.40
CA VAL A 76 -16.90 2.23 -1.15
C VAL A 76 -18.28 2.12 -0.52
N LEU A 77 -18.74 0.90 -0.22
CA LEU A 77 -20.03 0.67 0.44
C LEU A 77 -20.08 1.31 1.83
N ALA A 78 -19.01 1.24 2.61
CA ALA A 78 -18.91 1.89 3.91
C ALA A 78 -19.04 3.42 3.79
N LEU A 79 -18.40 4.04 2.79
CA LEU A 79 -18.56 5.48 2.54
C LEU A 79 -20.01 5.82 2.15
N ILE A 80 -20.63 5.04 1.26
CA ILE A 80 -22.04 5.24 0.87
C ILE A 80 -22.96 5.17 2.10
N ALA A 81 -22.74 4.18 2.98
CA ALA A 81 -23.52 4.05 4.20
C ALA A 81 -23.28 5.21 5.19
N CYS A 82 -22.06 5.75 5.24
CA CYS A 82 -21.76 6.97 6.00
C CYS A 82 -22.50 8.19 5.45
N LEU A 83 -22.54 8.36 4.12
CA LEU A 83 -23.32 9.43 3.48
C LEU A 83 -24.82 9.30 3.77
N ALA A 84 -25.36 8.08 3.70
CA ALA A 84 -26.76 7.80 4.03
C ALA A 84 -27.12 8.08 5.50
N THR A 85 -26.12 8.16 6.39
CA THR A 85 -26.30 8.43 7.83
C THR A 85 -25.85 9.83 8.23
N GLY A 86 -25.80 10.77 7.28
CA GLY A 86 -25.51 12.19 7.54
C GLY A 86 -24.06 12.61 7.30
N GLY A 87 -23.24 11.77 6.65
CA GLY A 87 -21.90 12.13 6.21
C GLY A 87 -21.90 13.04 4.98
N SER A 88 -20.74 13.64 4.70
CA SER A 88 -20.52 14.51 3.53
C SER A 88 -19.44 13.95 2.59
N LEU A 89 -19.48 14.37 1.32
CA LEU A 89 -18.46 13.97 0.34
C LEU A 89 -17.08 14.53 0.65
N GLY A 90 -17.00 15.70 1.30
CA GLY A 90 -15.76 16.40 1.59
C GLY A 90 -15.08 15.98 2.89
N GLY A 91 -15.87 15.72 3.95
CA GLY A 91 -15.34 15.40 5.29
C GLY A 91 -15.69 13.98 5.78
N GLY A 92 -16.48 13.21 5.04
CA GLY A 92 -17.02 11.95 5.53
C GLY A 92 -17.99 12.18 6.70
N GLY A 93 -17.92 11.33 7.71
CA GLY A 93 -18.72 11.45 8.94
C GLY A 93 -20.00 10.62 8.89
N GLY A 94 -21.09 11.15 9.47
CA GLY A 94 -22.34 10.42 9.67
C GLY A 94 -22.34 9.54 10.92
N SER A 95 -23.54 9.19 11.39
CA SER A 95 -23.69 8.41 12.63
C SER A 95 -23.06 7.02 12.55
N LEU A 96 -22.95 6.44 11.35
CA LEU A 96 -22.23 5.19 11.14
C LEU A 96 -20.73 5.35 11.41
N SER A 97 -20.11 6.43 10.93
CA SER A 97 -18.69 6.69 11.17
C SER A 97 -18.40 6.89 12.66
N GLN A 98 -19.29 7.58 13.38
CA GLN A 98 -19.18 7.78 14.84
C GLN A 98 -19.15 6.45 15.62
N LYS A 99 -19.94 5.47 15.15
CA LYS A 99 -19.98 4.14 15.76
C LYS A 99 -18.76 3.28 15.46
N GLY A 100 -18.07 3.52 14.34
CA GLY A 100 -17.01 2.63 13.84
C GLY A 100 -15.59 3.21 13.81
N PHE A 101 -15.37 4.52 14.01
CA PHE A 101 -14.01 5.06 13.99
C PHE A 101 -13.15 4.41 15.08
N LEU A 102 -11.84 4.38 14.84
CA LEU A 102 -10.87 3.95 15.85
C LEU A 102 -10.70 5.03 16.91
N LEU A 103 -10.87 4.65 18.17
CA LEU A 103 -10.65 5.48 19.35
C LEU A 103 -10.28 4.58 20.53
N GLY A 104 -9.26 4.95 21.29
CA GLY A 104 -8.83 4.27 22.50
C GLY A 104 -9.83 4.43 23.63
N TYR A 105 -10.14 5.68 23.98
CA TYR A 105 -11.17 6.05 24.95
C TYR A 105 -11.69 7.45 24.65
N GLY A 106 -12.96 7.68 24.95
CA GLY A 106 -13.60 8.98 24.93
C GLY A 106 -15.03 8.89 25.45
N VAL A 107 -15.69 10.04 25.47
CA VAL A 107 -17.03 10.19 26.06
C VAL A 107 -17.90 10.98 25.08
N ASP A 108 -19.10 10.47 24.83
CA ASP A 108 -20.13 11.13 24.04
C ASP A 108 -21.15 11.78 24.99
N TYR A 109 -21.44 13.06 24.74
CA TYR A 109 -22.37 13.88 25.51
C TYR A 109 -23.58 14.18 24.65
N THR A 110 -24.65 13.42 24.85
CA THR A 110 -25.89 13.61 24.10
C THR A 110 -26.91 14.35 24.97
N GLN A 111 -27.35 15.53 24.54
CA GLN A 111 -28.45 16.22 25.18
C GLN A 111 -29.77 15.51 24.85
N VAL A 112 -30.38 14.87 25.85
CA VAL A 112 -31.65 14.12 25.70
C VAL A 112 -32.85 14.91 26.23
N ALA A 113 -32.63 15.94 27.04
CA ALA A 113 -33.64 16.92 27.44
C ALA A 113 -32.97 18.26 27.80
N PRO A 114 -33.72 19.38 27.91
CA PRO A 114 -33.15 20.70 28.23
C PRO A 114 -32.19 20.72 29.43
N ASN A 115 -32.50 19.93 30.47
CA ASN A 115 -31.69 19.81 31.70
C ASN A 115 -31.13 18.40 31.92
N ARG A 116 -30.99 17.59 30.86
CA ARG A 116 -30.46 16.21 30.98
C ARG A 116 -29.49 15.89 29.84
N ILE A 117 -28.26 15.59 30.21
CA ILE A 117 -27.21 15.08 29.32
C ILE A 117 -27.03 13.60 29.63
N GLN A 118 -27.07 12.78 28.58
CA GLN A 118 -26.65 11.40 28.64
C GLN A 118 -25.15 11.34 28.30
N VAL A 119 -24.41 10.68 29.17
CA VAL A 119 -22.96 10.47 29.04
C VAL A 119 -22.75 9.00 28.69
N GLN A 120 -22.13 8.72 27.55
CA GLN A 120 -21.79 7.36 27.13
C GLN A 120 -20.30 7.26 26.84
N GLU A 121 -19.63 6.31 27.49
CA GLU A 121 -18.24 6.00 27.17
C GLU A 121 -18.16 5.24 25.84
N LEU A 122 -17.13 5.53 25.06
CA LEU A 122 -16.85 4.87 23.79
C LEU A 122 -15.35 4.67 23.58
N GLY A 123 -15.00 3.62 22.84
CA GLY A 123 -13.61 3.29 22.52
C GLY A 123 -13.23 1.86 22.87
N VAL A 124 -12.01 1.50 22.48
CA VAL A 124 -11.47 0.15 22.66
C VAL A 124 -11.35 -0.23 24.15
N ALA A 125 -11.04 0.73 25.03
CA ALA A 125 -10.90 0.49 26.46
C ALA A 125 -12.19 0.02 27.14
N VAL A 126 -13.36 0.45 26.64
CA VAL A 126 -14.69 0.09 27.17
C VAL A 126 -15.33 -1.09 26.43
N GLY A 127 -14.52 -1.94 25.80
CA GLY A 127 -14.97 -3.18 25.16
C GLY A 127 -15.43 -3.04 23.71
N GLN A 128 -15.34 -1.86 23.09
CA GLN A 128 -15.71 -1.66 21.67
C GLN A 128 -14.56 -2.08 20.72
N TRP A 129 -14.05 -3.30 20.88
CA TRP A 129 -12.86 -3.81 20.17
C TRP A 129 -13.01 -3.88 18.65
N TYR A 130 -14.25 -3.96 18.16
CA TYR A 130 -14.54 -3.92 16.73
C TYR A 130 -14.01 -2.64 16.04
N ARG A 131 -13.79 -1.55 16.79
CA ARG A 131 -13.20 -0.29 16.30
C ARG A 131 -11.77 -0.45 15.76
N ILE A 132 -11.03 -1.45 16.24
CA ILE A 132 -9.68 -1.78 15.78
C ILE A 132 -9.67 -2.11 14.28
N ILE A 133 -10.73 -2.75 13.78
CA ILE A 133 -10.87 -3.15 12.38
C ILE A 133 -11.78 -2.18 11.61
N THR A 134 -12.94 -1.85 12.17
CA THR A 134 -13.97 -1.06 11.46
C THR A 134 -13.51 0.36 11.10
N GLY A 135 -12.64 0.98 11.92
CA GLY A 135 -12.04 2.28 11.59
C GLY A 135 -11.25 2.25 10.27
N GLY A 136 -10.69 1.09 9.92
CA GLY A 136 -9.99 0.84 8.66
C GLY A 136 -10.85 0.90 7.41
N PHE A 137 -12.18 0.81 7.55
CA PHE A 137 -13.11 0.83 6.43
C PHE A 137 -13.83 2.17 6.25
N LEU A 138 -13.73 3.06 7.24
CA LEU A 138 -14.32 4.38 7.22
C LEU A 138 -13.36 5.39 6.58
N HIS A 139 -13.89 6.44 5.96
CA HIS A 139 -13.08 7.44 5.27
C HIS A 139 -13.61 8.86 5.52
N SER A 140 -12.72 9.83 5.61
CA SER A 140 -13.03 11.25 5.83
C SER A 140 -13.39 12.01 4.54
N GLY A 141 -14.09 11.33 3.62
CA GLY A 141 -14.53 11.89 2.34
C GLY A 141 -14.02 11.13 1.12
N VAL A 142 -14.47 11.55 -0.06
CA VAL A 142 -14.25 10.87 -1.35
C VAL A 142 -12.78 10.90 -1.77
N ILE A 143 -12.09 12.02 -1.59
CA ILE A 143 -10.67 12.15 -1.97
C ILE A 143 -9.81 11.22 -1.12
N HIS A 144 -10.07 11.16 0.19
CA HIS A 144 -9.36 10.26 1.10
C HIS A 144 -9.60 8.79 0.72
N LEU A 145 -10.84 8.41 0.40
CA LEU A 145 -11.16 7.08 -0.12
C LEU A 145 -10.43 6.79 -1.42
N ALA A 146 -10.54 7.67 -2.42
CA ALA A 146 -9.97 7.45 -3.76
C ALA A 146 -8.46 7.23 -3.72
N MET A 147 -7.73 8.02 -2.93
CA MET A 147 -6.28 7.87 -2.77
C MET A 147 -5.92 6.54 -2.09
N ASN A 148 -6.65 6.13 -1.05
CA ASN A 148 -6.44 4.84 -0.41
C ASN A 148 -6.72 3.67 -1.36
N MET A 149 -7.83 3.72 -2.08
CA MET A 149 -8.24 2.65 -2.99
C MET A 149 -7.31 2.55 -4.20
N LEU A 150 -6.79 3.67 -4.69
CA LEU A 150 -5.76 3.68 -5.74
C LEU A 150 -4.50 2.96 -5.26
N LEU A 151 -3.96 3.32 -4.09
CA LEU A 151 -2.76 2.68 -3.56
C LEU A 151 -3.00 1.21 -3.19
N LEU A 152 -4.16 0.90 -2.62
CA LEU A 152 -4.58 -0.47 -2.33
C LEU A 152 -4.68 -1.30 -3.61
N TYR A 153 -5.25 -0.76 -4.69
CA TYR A 153 -5.31 -1.46 -5.97
C TYR A 153 -3.92 -1.69 -6.53
N LEU A 154 -3.07 -0.66 -6.60
CA LEU A 154 -1.74 -0.75 -7.19
C LEU A 154 -0.84 -1.75 -6.46
N ILE A 155 -0.80 -1.70 -5.13
CA ILE A 155 0.10 -2.54 -4.33
C ILE A 155 -0.55 -3.88 -3.97
N GLY A 156 -1.84 -3.84 -3.62
CA GLY A 156 -2.61 -5.01 -3.21
C GLY A 156 -2.74 -6.04 -4.33
N SER A 157 -3.05 -5.62 -5.56
CA SER A 157 -3.15 -6.55 -6.70
C SER A 157 -1.84 -7.30 -6.96
N GLN A 158 -0.71 -6.60 -6.90
CA GLN A 158 0.62 -7.20 -7.05
C GLN A 158 0.90 -8.22 -5.93
N LEU A 159 0.65 -7.85 -4.67
CA LEU A 159 0.86 -8.75 -3.53
C LEU A 159 -0.11 -9.93 -3.52
N GLU A 160 -1.37 -9.74 -3.94
CA GLU A 160 -2.36 -10.81 -4.04
C GLU A 160 -1.96 -11.84 -5.11
N SER A 161 -1.45 -11.38 -6.25
CA SER A 161 -0.93 -12.25 -7.31
C SER A 161 0.28 -13.06 -6.83
N LEU A 162 1.16 -12.45 -6.03
CA LEU A 162 2.37 -13.11 -5.49
C LEU A 162 2.07 -14.09 -4.35
N LEU A 163 1.17 -13.74 -3.44
CA LEU A 163 0.93 -14.47 -2.19
C LEU A 163 -0.27 -15.42 -2.26
N GLY A 164 -1.17 -15.21 -3.23
CA GLY A 164 -2.48 -15.81 -3.24
C GLY A 164 -3.44 -15.16 -2.23
N ARG A 165 -4.74 -15.41 -2.44
CA ARG A 165 -5.86 -14.69 -1.80
C ARG A 165 -5.83 -14.73 -0.27
N VAL A 166 -5.74 -15.94 0.31
CA VAL A 166 -5.88 -16.14 1.77
C VAL A 166 -4.70 -15.51 2.52
N ARG A 167 -3.48 -15.73 2.00
CA ARG A 167 -2.27 -15.19 2.61
C ARG A 167 -2.22 -13.67 2.49
N TYR A 168 -2.55 -13.12 1.32
CA TYR A 168 -2.68 -11.68 1.13
C TYR A 168 -3.70 -11.05 2.08
N LEU A 169 -4.89 -11.65 2.23
CA LEU A 169 -5.89 -11.17 3.19
C LEU A 169 -5.35 -11.16 4.62
N SER A 170 -4.67 -12.24 5.04
CA SER A 170 -4.07 -12.31 6.38
C SER A 170 -2.99 -11.24 6.60
N LEU A 171 -2.18 -10.95 5.58
CA LEU A 171 -1.19 -9.88 5.61
C LEU A 171 -1.85 -8.50 5.69
N TYR A 172 -2.89 -8.25 4.88
CA TYR A 172 -3.67 -7.01 4.91
C TYR A 172 -4.24 -6.74 6.31
N LEU A 173 -4.84 -7.75 6.95
CA LEU A 173 -5.39 -7.63 8.30
C LEU A 173 -4.29 -7.38 9.34
N ALA A 174 -3.15 -8.05 9.24
CA ALA A 174 -2.03 -7.83 10.15
C ALA A 174 -1.48 -6.39 10.03
N CYS A 175 -1.34 -5.90 8.79
CA CYS A 175 -0.94 -4.51 8.52
C CYS A 175 -1.97 -3.49 9.03
N LEU A 176 -3.27 -3.78 8.86
CA LEU A 176 -4.34 -2.93 9.36
C LEU A 176 -4.25 -2.78 10.88
N VAL A 177 -4.16 -3.90 11.60
CA VAL A 177 -4.08 -3.89 13.07
C VAL A 177 -2.77 -3.26 13.55
N ALA A 178 -1.65 -3.46 12.84
CA ALA A 178 -0.40 -2.76 13.16
C ALA A 178 -0.55 -1.23 13.06
N GLY A 179 -1.27 -0.75 12.04
CA GLY A 179 -1.65 0.66 11.93
C GLY A 179 -2.51 1.12 13.11
N SER A 180 -3.59 0.37 13.41
CA SER A 180 -4.47 0.67 14.55
C SER A 180 -3.72 0.71 15.88
N PHE A 181 -2.77 -0.21 16.09
CA PHE A 181 -1.91 -0.21 17.28
C PHE A 181 -1.08 1.07 17.36
N GLY A 182 -0.49 1.52 16.26
CA GLY A 182 0.23 2.79 16.19
C GLY A 182 -0.64 4.01 16.51
N VAL A 183 -1.89 4.03 16.05
CA VAL A 183 -2.85 5.09 16.44
C VAL A 183 -3.05 5.11 17.95
N LEU A 184 -3.29 3.95 18.56
CA LEU A 184 -3.56 3.85 20.00
C LEU A 184 -2.34 4.14 20.88
N LEU A 185 -1.12 4.06 20.33
CA LEU A 185 0.08 4.50 21.03
C LEU A 185 0.31 6.01 20.94
N VAL A 186 -0.01 6.62 19.80
CA VAL A 186 0.39 8.01 19.48
C VAL A 186 -0.72 9.02 19.73
N SER A 187 -1.96 8.66 19.44
CA SER A 187 -3.12 9.56 19.49
C SER A 187 -4.39 8.80 19.91
N PRO A 188 -4.41 8.17 21.11
CA PRO A 188 -5.49 7.28 21.55
C PRO A 188 -6.86 7.97 21.68
N THR A 189 -6.90 9.27 21.93
CA THR A 189 -8.13 10.05 22.12
C THR A 189 -8.61 10.74 20.84
N THR A 190 -7.93 10.54 19.71
CA THR A 190 -8.29 11.16 18.42
C THR A 190 -9.04 10.16 17.53
N PRO A 191 -10.32 10.43 17.17
CA PRO A 191 -11.05 9.60 16.22
C PRO A 191 -10.28 9.45 14.91
N THR A 192 -9.98 8.21 14.53
CA THR A 192 -9.19 7.90 13.33
C THR A 192 -9.96 6.97 12.39
N VAL A 193 -9.90 7.28 11.09
CA VAL A 193 -10.52 6.49 10.02
C VAL A 193 -9.56 6.34 8.85
N GLY A 194 -9.68 5.25 8.10
CA GLY A 194 -9.02 5.05 6.82
C GLY A 194 -8.26 3.74 6.73
N ALA A 195 -8.22 3.17 5.52
CA ALA A 195 -7.46 1.95 5.22
C ALA A 195 -5.93 2.17 5.18
N SER A 196 -5.47 3.41 5.35
CA SER A 196 -4.11 3.83 5.04
C SER A 196 -3.05 3.13 5.90
N GLY A 197 -3.34 2.78 7.15
CA GLY A 197 -2.44 1.96 7.97
C GLY A 197 -2.13 0.61 7.32
N ALA A 198 -3.16 -0.05 6.77
CA ALA A 198 -2.99 -1.30 6.02
C ALA A 198 -2.21 -1.08 4.73
N VAL A 199 -2.52 -0.01 3.98
CA VAL A 199 -1.83 0.34 2.72
C VAL A 199 -0.35 0.63 2.96
N PHE A 200 0.01 1.38 4.00
CA PHE A 200 1.40 1.61 4.38
C PHE A 200 2.11 0.31 4.74
N GLY A 201 1.43 -0.60 5.46
CA GLY A 201 1.98 -1.92 5.72
C GLY A 201 2.17 -2.77 4.46
N LEU A 202 1.23 -2.73 3.52
CA LEU A 202 1.41 -3.39 2.23
C LEU A 202 2.58 -2.79 1.43
N MET A 203 2.77 -1.47 1.46
CA MET A 203 3.96 -0.85 0.85
C MET A 203 5.27 -1.34 1.51
N GLY A 204 5.30 -1.44 2.85
CA GLY A 204 6.44 -1.99 3.58
C GLY A 204 6.74 -3.45 3.22
N ALA A 205 5.70 -4.28 3.15
CA ALA A 205 5.80 -5.68 2.73
C ALA A 205 6.28 -5.80 1.27
N ALA A 206 5.79 -4.93 0.37
CA ALA A 206 6.23 -4.89 -1.02
C ALA A 206 7.70 -4.50 -1.15
N VAL A 207 8.18 -3.51 -0.40
CA VAL A 207 9.60 -3.09 -0.39
C VAL A 207 10.50 -4.26 -0.02
N ILE A 208 10.18 -4.99 1.07
CA ILE A 208 11.03 -6.10 1.49
C ILE A 208 10.94 -7.30 0.53
N ALA A 209 9.76 -7.59 -0.03
CA ALA A 209 9.59 -8.64 -1.02
C ALA A 209 10.41 -8.38 -2.29
N GLN A 210 10.33 -7.15 -2.82
CA GLN A 210 11.06 -6.75 -4.02
C GLN A 210 12.57 -6.71 -3.79
N ARG A 211 13.04 -6.18 -2.65
CA ARG A 211 14.47 -6.23 -2.29
C ARG A 211 14.99 -7.66 -2.21
N ARG A 212 14.24 -8.59 -1.61
CA ARG A 212 14.62 -10.01 -1.55
C ARG A 212 14.59 -10.72 -2.90
N ALA A 213 13.84 -10.19 -3.86
CA ALA A 213 13.83 -10.65 -5.25
C ALA A 213 14.93 -9.98 -6.11
N GLY A 214 15.78 -9.14 -5.54
CA GLY A 214 16.84 -8.42 -6.27
C GLY A 214 16.33 -7.26 -7.12
N ILE A 215 15.10 -6.80 -6.89
CA ILE A 215 14.50 -5.67 -7.61
C ILE A 215 14.85 -4.36 -6.89
N ASP A 216 15.42 -3.40 -7.64
CA ASP A 216 15.71 -2.07 -7.14
C ASP A 216 14.41 -1.26 -6.94
N VAL A 217 14.09 -1.04 -5.66
CA VAL A 217 12.87 -0.34 -5.22
C VAL A 217 12.81 1.14 -5.61
N TRP A 218 13.94 1.77 -5.92
CA TRP A 218 13.95 3.16 -6.37
C TRP A 218 13.67 3.24 -7.86
N ARG A 219 14.27 2.33 -8.64
CA ARG A 219 14.08 2.28 -10.10
C ARG A 219 12.68 1.84 -10.51
N ASN A 220 12.03 0.98 -9.72
CA ASN A 220 10.68 0.51 -10.02
C ASN A 220 9.56 1.41 -9.44
N GLY A 221 9.92 2.46 -8.71
CA GLY A 221 9.00 3.46 -8.17
C GLY A 221 8.42 3.17 -6.78
N ILE A 222 8.50 1.96 -6.21
CA ILE A 222 7.89 1.69 -4.88
C ILE A 222 8.56 2.51 -3.76
N GLY A 223 9.87 2.68 -3.83
CA GLY A 223 10.65 3.46 -2.87
C GLY A 223 10.28 4.93 -2.92
N GLY A 224 10.11 5.47 -4.13
CA GLY A 224 9.61 6.84 -4.34
C GLY A 224 8.18 7.00 -3.82
N LEU A 225 7.31 6.01 -4.06
CA LEU A 225 5.93 6.01 -3.57
C LEU A 225 5.85 5.98 -2.04
N VAL A 226 6.68 5.17 -1.38
CA VAL A 226 6.79 5.16 0.09
C VAL A 226 7.28 6.51 0.58
N LEU A 227 8.35 7.04 -0.02
CA LEU A 227 8.94 8.32 0.39
C LEU A 227 7.91 9.46 0.32
N ILE A 228 7.21 9.62 -0.82
CA ILE A 228 6.23 10.70 -0.97
C ILE A 228 5.07 10.55 0.02
N ASN A 229 4.58 9.34 0.26
CA ASN A 229 3.49 9.11 1.22
C ASN A 229 3.93 9.37 2.66
N VAL A 230 5.17 9.00 3.03
CA VAL A 230 5.75 9.36 4.32
C VAL A 230 5.89 10.88 4.46
N LEU A 231 6.40 11.57 3.45
CA LEU A 231 6.49 13.04 3.48
C LEU A 231 5.10 13.70 3.64
N LEU A 232 4.11 13.24 2.87
CA LEU A 232 2.73 13.72 2.98
C LEU A 232 2.13 13.47 4.37
N THR A 233 2.50 12.37 5.03
CA THR A 233 2.08 12.04 6.41
C THR A 233 2.48 13.12 7.41
N PHE A 234 3.68 13.68 7.26
CA PHE A 234 4.17 14.72 8.16
C PHE A 234 3.83 16.13 7.69
N ALA A 235 3.64 16.34 6.39
CA ALA A 235 3.33 17.64 5.79
C ALA A 235 1.83 18.00 5.87
N THR A 236 0.94 17.01 5.99
CA THR A 236 -0.52 17.25 5.90
C THR A 236 -1.16 17.15 7.29
N PRO A 237 -1.78 18.25 7.79
CA PRO A 237 -2.54 18.22 9.04
C PRO A 237 -3.71 17.22 8.96
N GLY A 238 -4.03 16.60 10.11
CA GLY A 238 -5.13 15.63 10.20
C GLY A 238 -4.81 14.21 9.71
N ILE A 239 -3.61 13.96 9.17
CA ILE A 239 -3.17 12.60 8.84
C ILE A 239 -2.58 11.89 10.07
N SER A 240 -3.00 10.64 10.30
CA SER A 240 -2.51 9.84 11.41
C SER A 240 -1.06 9.36 11.18
N LYS A 241 -0.13 10.00 11.89
CA LYS A 241 1.30 9.60 11.92
C LYS A 241 1.46 8.19 12.49
N GLY A 242 0.73 7.88 13.57
CA GLY A 242 0.76 6.58 14.23
C GLY A 242 0.34 5.45 13.28
N ALA A 243 -0.77 5.62 12.55
CA ALA A 243 -1.26 4.63 11.59
C ALA A 243 -0.22 4.33 10.50
N HIS A 244 0.36 5.38 9.91
CA HIS A 244 1.23 5.24 8.75
C HIS A 244 2.60 4.67 9.11
N ILE A 245 3.21 5.14 10.20
CA ILE A 245 4.54 4.65 10.62
C ILE A 245 4.45 3.24 11.17
N ALA A 246 3.50 2.95 12.06
CA ALA A 246 3.35 1.60 12.60
C ALA A 246 2.89 0.61 11.52
N GLY A 247 2.01 1.03 10.60
CA GLY A 247 1.64 0.28 9.42
C GLY A 247 2.86 -0.08 8.59
N LEU A 248 3.67 0.90 8.16
CA LEU A 248 4.86 0.70 7.33
C LEU A 248 5.89 -0.21 7.99
N VAL A 249 6.28 0.09 9.24
CA VAL A 249 7.27 -0.69 9.99
C VAL A 249 6.75 -2.10 10.24
N GLY A 250 5.48 -2.23 10.65
CA GLY A 250 4.82 -3.52 10.83
C GLY A 250 4.82 -4.34 9.54
N GLY A 251 4.48 -3.73 8.41
CA GLY A 251 4.51 -4.37 7.11
C GLY A 251 5.90 -4.86 6.68
N VAL A 252 6.94 -4.06 6.89
CA VAL A 252 8.33 -4.48 6.65
C VAL A 252 8.69 -5.68 7.53
N ALA A 253 8.40 -5.62 8.83
CA ALA A 253 8.72 -6.68 9.79
C ALA A 253 7.96 -7.98 9.50
N ILE A 254 6.64 -7.90 9.33
CA ILE A 254 5.76 -9.03 9.02
C ILE A 254 6.17 -9.64 7.68
N GLY A 255 6.35 -8.82 6.63
CA GLY A 255 6.79 -9.29 5.32
C GLY A 255 8.15 -9.98 5.37
N ALA A 256 9.11 -9.42 6.11
CA ALA A 256 10.44 -10.03 6.29
C ALA A 256 10.35 -11.39 6.99
N LEU A 257 9.51 -11.50 8.02
CA LEU A 257 9.31 -12.72 8.80
C LEU A 257 8.61 -13.80 7.97
N VAL A 258 7.51 -13.47 7.31
CA VAL A 258 6.77 -14.41 6.44
C VAL A 258 7.70 -14.97 5.37
N LEU A 259 8.44 -14.11 4.67
CA LEU A 259 9.38 -14.54 3.63
C LEU A 259 10.57 -15.35 4.18
N ALA A 260 10.95 -15.15 5.44
CA ALA A 260 12.02 -15.94 6.07
C ALA A 260 11.50 -17.34 6.44
N LEU A 261 10.30 -17.41 7.02
CA LEU A 261 9.67 -18.66 7.43
C LEU A 261 9.25 -19.52 6.25
N ASP A 262 8.77 -18.92 5.15
CA ASP A 262 8.48 -19.67 3.92
C ASP A 262 9.73 -20.37 3.33
N ARG A 263 10.92 -19.80 3.55
CA ARG A 263 12.19 -20.43 3.14
C ARG A 263 12.65 -21.51 4.12
N ALA A 264 12.48 -21.26 5.42
CA ALA A 264 12.98 -22.14 6.47
C ALA A 264 12.06 -23.35 6.76
N VAL A 265 10.75 -23.19 6.57
CA VAL A 265 9.72 -24.16 6.99
C VAL A 265 8.93 -24.62 5.78
N LYS A 266 8.96 -25.93 5.50
CA LYS A 266 8.22 -26.55 4.38
C LYS A 266 6.74 -26.81 4.71
N LEU A 267 6.05 -25.82 5.27
CA LEU A 267 4.61 -25.88 5.57
C LEU A 267 3.88 -24.78 4.77
N PRO A 268 2.99 -25.12 3.83
CA PRO A 268 2.39 -24.12 2.91
C PRO A 268 1.60 -23.00 3.61
N TRP A 269 1.12 -23.23 4.83
CA TRP A 269 0.29 -22.29 5.58
C TRP A 269 1.08 -21.45 6.61
N VAL A 270 2.39 -21.65 6.74
CA VAL A 270 3.20 -21.00 7.80
C VAL A 270 3.08 -19.47 7.76
N GLY A 271 3.20 -18.86 6.58
CA GLY A 271 3.06 -17.41 6.43
C GLY A 271 1.69 -16.90 6.87
N THR A 272 0.62 -17.61 6.49
CA THR A 272 -0.76 -17.26 6.87
C THR A 272 -0.97 -17.38 8.39
N MET A 273 -0.48 -18.46 9.00
CA MET A 273 -0.57 -18.67 10.45
C MET A 273 0.18 -17.60 11.23
N VAL A 274 1.36 -17.20 10.75
CA VAL A 274 2.18 -16.14 11.36
C VAL A 274 1.48 -14.80 11.27
N CYS A 275 0.92 -14.43 10.12
CA CYS A 275 0.10 -13.23 9.99
C CYS A 275 -1.09 -13.25 10.97
N GLY A 276 -1.77 -14.40 11.10
CA GLY A 276 -2.86 -14.59 12.06
C GLY A 276 -2.42 -14.39 13.52
N ALA A 277 -1.31 -15.04 13.92
CA ALA A 277 -0.77 -14.92 15.27
C ALA A 277 -0.33 -13.47 15.60
N ILE A 278 0.32 -12.78 14.66
CA ILE A 278 0.69 -11.38 14.80
C ILE A 278 -0.55 -10.50 14.92
N THR A 279 -1.58 -10.76 14.11
CA THR A 279 -2.85 -10.01 14.17
C THR A 279 -3.47 -10.13 15.55
N ILE A 280 -3.58 -11.35 16.10
CA ILE A 280 -4.13 -11.59 17.44
C ILE A 280 -3.29 -10.88 18.51
N THR A 281 -1.97 -10.98 18.41
CA THR A 281 -1.03 -10.33 19.34
C THR A 281 -1.18 -8.80 19.30
N MET A 282 -1.29 -8.23 18.11
CA MET A 282 -1.45 -6.79 17.93
C MET A 282 -2.85 -6.30 18.36
N VAL A 283 -3.89 -7.12 18.24
CA VAL A 283 -5.21 -6.82 18.83
C VAL A 283 -5.11 -6.75 20.35
N ALA A 284 -4.43 -7.72 20.99
CA ALA A 284 -4.18 -7.65 22.43
C ALA A 284 -3.36 -6.40 22.80
N GLY A 285 -2.36 -6.05 22.00
CA GLY A 285 -1.60 -4.81 22.13
C GLY A 285 -2.47 -3.55 22.01
N CYS A 286 -3.42 -3.51 21.06
CA CYS A 286 -4.37 -2.41 20.93
C CYS A 286 -5.23 -2.25 22.19
N ILE A 287 -5.73 -3.37 22.75
CA ILE A 287 -6.55 -3.36 23.97
C ILE A 287 -5.71 -2.86 25.16
N TRP A 288 -4.47 -3.34 25.30
CA TRP A 288 -3.54 -2.85 26.32
C TRP A 288 -3.24 -1.36 26.17
N ALA A 289 -2.93 -0.91 24.95
CA ALA A 289 -2.64 0.50 24.68
C ALA A 289 -3.84 1.38 25.02
N ALA A 290 -5.05 1.00 24.59
CA ALA A 290 -6.26 1.74 24.90
C ALA A 290 -6.53 1.85 26.41
N ASN A 291 -6.38 0.75 27.15
CA ASN A 291 -6.58 0.72 28.60
C ASN A 291 -5.54 1.55 29.37
N SER A 292 -4.33 1.70 28.82
CA SER A 292 -3.27 2.51 29.46
C SER A 292 -3.62 4.00 29.53
N TYR A 293 -4.58 4.45 28.72
CA TYR A 293 -5.07 5.84 28.71
C TYR A 293 -6.48 5.99 29.32
N ALA A 294 -7.15 4.89 29.67
CA ALA A 294 -8.45 4.89 30.31
C ALA A 294 -8.30 5.12 31.82
N SER A 295 -7.90 6.34 32.22
CA SER A 295 -7.93 6.73 33.64
C SER A 295 -9.22 7.51 33.94
N PRO A 296 -10.16 6.95 34.72
CA PRO A 296 -11.43 7.60 35.05
C PRO A 296 -11.30 8.81 36.01
N ILE A 297 -10.09 9.14 36.47
CA ILE A 297 -9.85 10.18 37.50
C ILE A 297 -8.98 11.34 36.98
N LEU A 298 -8.14 11.14 35.96
CA LEU A 298 -7.02 12.06 35.68
C LEU A 298 -7.10 12.88 34.40
N GLY A 299 -8.17 12.78 33.61
CA GLY A 299 -8.46 13.71 32.50
C GLY A 299 -7.22 14.22 31.76
N PHE A 300 -6.61 13.37 30.94
CA PHE A 300 -5.65 13.80 29.92
C PHE A 300 -6.33 13.83 28.56
#